data_AF-A0A2X1Y5E6-F1
#
_entry.id   AF-A0A2X1Y5E6-F1
#
_cell.length_a   1.000
_cell.length_b   1.000
_cell.length_c   1.000
_cell.angle_alpha   90.00
_cell.angle_beta   90.00
_cell.angle_gamma   90.00
#
_symmetry.space_group_name_H-M   'P 1'
#
loop_
_entity.id
_entity.type
_entity.pdbx_description
1 polymer ?
#
loop_
_entity_poly.entity_id
_entity_poly.type
_entity_poly.pdbx_seq_one_letter_code
_entity_poly.pdbx_strand_id
1 'polypeptide(L)'
;MGNLIFNIIATTILALIRPIGDKLREKAGGEIDKSIDFQSYIFSFTTIELWLSMVFCRSKLNFYFFCFLLIASFFYNAFTEDFLKNKYADDPRLYKISTISVQAILIIYQLIFFVTLEDGHFIDSLYKREFQIAMIWYVVVILWLSYYLSNKLLIRIFEDKDIYRKIFITLQIVFIIIFIAFTIYNYININRFDFYLDRM
;
A
#
# COMPACT_ATOMS: atom_id res chain seq x y z
N MET A 1 2.14 -25.54 4.99
CA MET A 1 0.88 -24.95 4.44
C MET A 1 0.18 -23.98 5.39
N GLY A 2 0.18 -24.19 6.71
CA GLY A 2 -0.52 -23.30 7.66
C GLY A 2 -0.09 -21.83 7.58
N ASN A 3 1.22 -21.57 7.48
CA ASN A 3 1.75 -20.20 7.42
C ASN A 3 1.39 -19.48 6.11
N LEU A 4 1.40 -20.20 4.98
CA LEU A 4 0.93 -19.66 3.70
C LEU A 4 -0.55 -19.27 3.73
N ILE A 5 -1.40 -20.17 4.22
CA ILE A 5 -2.85 -19.95 4.31
C ILE A 5 -3.14 -18.75 5.21
N PHE A 6 -2.48 -18.68 6.37
CA PHE A 6 -2.58 -17.53 7.25
C PHE A 6 -2.19 -16.23 6.54
N ASN A 7 -1.10 -16.23 5.78
CA ASN A 7 -0.62 -15.05 5.06
C ASN A 7 -1.62 -14.58 3.99
N ILE A 8 -2.14 -15.50 3.19
CA ILE A 8 -3.16 -15.22 2.17
C ILE A 8 -4.43 -14.64 2.83
N ILE A 9 -4.91 -15.28 3.90
CA ILE A 9 -6.12 -14.83 4.60
C ILE A 9 -5.90 -13.43 5.19
N ALA A 10 -4.79 -13.21 5.89
CA ALA A 10 -4.48 -11.93 6.51
C ALA A 10 -4.39 -10.80 5.47
N THR A 11 -3.62 -10.98 4.40
CA THR A 11 -3.54 -9.97 3.32
C THR A 11 -4.88 -9.68 2.67
N THR A 12 -5.70 -10.71 2.45
CA THR A 12 -7.04 -10.57 1.88
C THR A 12 -7.93 -9.75 2.80
N ILE A 13 -7.94 -10.07 4.09
CA ILE A 13 -8.74 -9.33 5.09
C ILE A 13 -8.28 -7.88 5.12
N LEU A 14 -6.98 -7.62 5.25
CA LEU A 14 -6.43 -6.26 5.31
C LEU A 14 -6.79 -5.43 4.06
N ALA A 15 -6.73 -6.04 2.88
CA ALA A 15 -7.13 -5.37 1.64
C ALA A 15 -8.65 -5.09 1.56
N LEU A 16 -9.48 -5.96 2.15
CA LEU A 16 -10.94 -5.85 2.08
C LEU A 16 -11.58 -4.98 3.18
N ILE A 17 -10.90 -4.73 4.30
CA ILE A 17 -11.44 -3.97 5.44
C ILE A 17 -12.05 -2.63 4.99
N ARG A 18 -11.30 -1.83 4.22
CA ARG A 18 -11.76 -0.50 3.77
C ARG A 18 -12.85 -0.59 2.71
N PRO A 19 -12.70 -1.36 1.62
CA PRO A 19 -13.76 -1.55 0.63
C PRO A 19 -15.09 -2.03 1.21
N ILE A 20 -15.06 -2.91 2.22
CA ILE A 20 -16.27 -3.38 2.91
C ILE A 20 -16.83 -2.27 3.80
N GLY A 21 -15.98 -1.60 4.60
CA GLY A 21 -16.39 -0.50 5.47
C GLY A 21 -17.06 0.64 4.70
N ASP A 22 -16.51 1.00 3.54
CA ASP A 22 -17.06 2.03 2.66
C ASP A 22 -18.45 1.62 2.14
N LYS A 23 -18.61 0.38 1.63
CA LYS A 23 -19.91 -0.12 1.17
C LYS A 23 -20.97 -0.16 2.29
N LEU A 24 -20.57 -0.52 3.51
CA LEU A 24 -21.49 -0.53 4.65
C LEU A 24 -21.96 0.88 5.02
N ARG A 25 -21.06 1.87 4.96
CA ARG A 25 -21.40 3.29 5.17
C ARG A 25 -22.34 3.82 4.09
N GLU A 26 -22.07 3.52 2.82
CA GLU A 26 -22.94 3.91 1.69
C GLU A 26 -24.36 3.36 1.89
N LYS A 27 -24.49 2.09 2.31
CA LYS A 27 -25.80 1.47 2.61
C LYS A 27 -26.51 2.08 3.81
N ALA A 28 -25.77 2.57 4.79
CA ALA A 28 -26.31 3.22 5.97
C ALA A 28 -26.74 4.69 5.70
N GLY A 29 -26.57 5.19 4.47
CA GLY A 29 -26.87 6.58 4.11
C GLY A 29 -25.85 7.59 4.65
N GLY A 30 -24.66 7.13 5.07
CA GLY A 30 -23.60 8.02 5.50
C GLY A 30 -22.95 8.73 4.31
N GLU A 31 -22.73 10.04 4.41
CA GLU A 31 -21.94 10.78 3.42
C GLU A 31 -20.49 10.29 3.45
N ILE A 32 -20.00 9.85 2.27
CA ILE A 32 -18.57 9.62 2.09
C ILE A 32 -17.98 10.85 1.42
N ASP A 33 -17.36 11.69 2.25
CA ASP A 33 -16.63 12.87 1.82
C ASP A 33 -15.21 12.52 1.33
N LYS A 34 -14.57 13.44 0.59
CA LYS A 34 -13.23 13.35 0.01
C LYS A 34 -12.16 13.01 1.05
N SER A 35 -12.36 13.50 2.28
CA SER A 35 -11.53 13.16 3.45
C SER A 35 -11.48 11.66 3.73
N ILE A 36 -12.62 10.97 3.67
CA ILE A 36 -12.72 9.53 3.93
C ILE A 36 -12.04 8.73 2.83
N ASP A 37 -12.22 9.10 1.56
CA ASP A 37 -11.56 8.38 0.46
C ASP A 37 -10.04 8.55 0.49
N PHE A 38 -9.55 9.76 0.82
CA PHE A 38 -8.12 10.00 1.04
C PHE A 38 -7.57 9.18 2.23
N GLN A 39 -8.29 9.12 3.35
CA GLN A 39 -7.89 8.31 4.51
C GLN A 39 -7.90 6.81 4.20
N SER A 40 -8.92 6.31 3.50
CA SER A 40 -9.01 4.92 3.06
C SER A 40 -7.85 4.56 2.14
N TYR A 41 -7.41 5.50 1.29
CA TYR A 41 -6.23 5.34 0.45
C TYR A 41 -4.95 5.12 1.28
N ILE A 42 -4.60 6.10 2.11
CA ILE A 42 -3.39 6.05 2.95
C ILE A 42 -3.39 4.79 3.81
N PHE A 43 -4.51 4.54 4.49
CA PHE A 43 -4.61 3.42 5.41
C PHE A 43 -4.40 2.08 4.72
N SER A 44 -5.05 1.86 3.57
CA SER A 44 -4.98 0.56 2.89
C SER A 44 -3.58 0.26 2.38
N PHE A 45 -2.93 1.21 1.72
CA PHE A 45 -1.57 1.02 1.21
C PHE A 45 -0.55 0.89 2.34
N THR A 46 -0.63 1.74 3.37
CA THR A 46 0.25 1.65 4.55
C THR A 46 0.12 0.29 5.25
N THR A 47 -1.12 -0.22 5.38
CA THR A 47 -1.38 -1.49 6.06
C THR A 47 -0.86 -2.68 5.25
N ILE A 48 -1.00 -2.66 3.92
CA ILE A 48 -0.45 -3.73 3.09
C ILE A 48 1.08 -3.69 3.09
N GLU A 49 1.68 -2.51 2.95
CA GLU A 49 3.14 -2.35 3.01
C GLU A 49 3.70 -2.79 4.36
N LEU A 50 2.99 -2.53 5.46
CA LEU A 50 3.30 -3.04 6.78
C LEU A 50 3.31 -4.56 6.81
N TRP A 51 2.23 -5.17 6.31
CA TRP A 51 2.10 -6.61 6.32
C TRP A 51 3.22 -7.27 5.52
N LEU A 52 3.50 -6.77 4.31
CA LEU A 52 4.63 -7.23 3.50
C LEU A 52 5.92 -7.11 4.31
N SER A 53 6.20 -5.93 4.87
CA SER A 53 7.40 -5.69 5.67
C SER A 53 7.61 -6.72 6.78
N MET A 54 6.56 -7.02 7.55
CA MET A 54 6.61 -8.03 8.62
C MET A 54 6.89 -9.44 8.11
N VAL A 55 6.41 -9.80 6.91
CA VAL A 55 6.60 -11.12 6.32
C VAL A 55 8.03 -11.31 5.82
N PHE A 56 8.66 -10.26 5.28
CA PHE A 56 9.94 -10.38 4.60
C PHE A 56 11.19 -10.11 5.47
N CYS A 57 11.14 -9.30 6.54
CA CYS A 57 12.28 -9.11 7.46
C CYS A 57 11.95 -8.35 8.76
N ARG A 58 12.45 -8.79 9.92
CA ARG A 58 12.09 -8.24 11.25
C ARG A 58 12.94 -7.08 11.79
N SER A 59 14.17 -6.81 11.33
CA SER A 59 15.04 -5.84 12.04
C SER A 59 15.31 -4.54 11.26
N LYS A 60 16.00 -4.61 10.11
CA LYS A 60 16.34 -3.40 9.31
C LYS A 60 15.10 -2.76 8.66
N LEU A 61 14.15 -3.60 8.25
CA LEU A 61 13.00 -3.18 7.48
C LEU A 61 11.89 -2.60 8.38
N ASN A 62 11.80 -3.07 9.63
CA ASN A 62 10.97 -2.46 10.67
C ASN A 62 11.40 -1.01 11.02
N PHE A 63 12.67 -0.66 10.88
CA PHE A 63 13.15 0.71 11.08
C PHE A 63 12.71 1.64 9.94
N TYR A 64 12.92 1.24 8.67
CA TYR A 64 12.42 1.97 7.52
C TYR A 64 10.90 2.12 7.56
N PHE A 65 10.21 1.08 8.02
CA PHE A 65 8.78 1.09 8.22
C PHE A 65 8.34 2.00 9.38
N PHE A 66 9.07 2.07 10.50
CA PHE A 66 8.80 3.04 11.57
C PHE A 66 8.92 4.50 11.05
N CYS A 67 9.94 4.78 10.25
CA CYS A 67 10.07 6.08 9.59
C CYS A 67 8.89 6.34 8.63
N PHE A 68 8.46 5.34 7.87
CA PHE A 68 7.30 5.45 7.00
C PHE A 68 6.00 5.70 7.78
N LEU A 69 5.77 5.00 8.89
CA LEU A 69 4.63 5.23 9.78
C LEU A 69 4.62 6.64 10.36
N LEU A 70 5.79 7.16 10.77
CA LEU A 70 5.91 8.54 11.25
C LEU A 70 5.56 9.54 10.16
N ILE A 71 6.03 9.31 8.93
CA ILE A 71 5.70 10.16 7.78
C ILE A 71 4.20 10.05 7.47
N ALA A 72 3.65 8.84 7.32
CA ALA A 72 2.23 8.62 7.05
C ALA A 72 1.33 9.21 8.14
N SER A 73 1.69 9.08 9.42
CA SER A 73 0.96 9.68 10.55
C SER A 73 1.09 11.19 10.58
N PHE A 74 2.25 11.74 10.24
CA PHE A 74 2.44 13.19 10.09
C PHE A 74 1.57 13.71 8.95
N PHE A 75 1.58 13.07 7.79
CA PHE A 75 0.71 13.44 6.66
C PHE A 75 -0.77 13.28 7.04
N TYR A 76 -1.14 12.20 7.72
CA TYR A 76 -2.51 12.01 8.21
C TYR A 76 -2.94 13.17 9.12
N ASN A 77 -2.20 13.48 10.19
CA ASN A 77 -2.56 14.53 11.14
C ASN A 77 -2.46 15.92 10.53
N ALA A 78 -1.35 16.22 9.85
CA ALA A 78 -1.12 17.51 9.22
C ALA A 78 -2.22 17.82 8.22
N PHE A 79 -2.57 16.87 7.35
CA PHE A 79 -3.60 17.14 6.35
C PHE A 79 -5.01 17.04 6.93
N THR A 80 -5.37 16.04 7.75
CA THR A 80 -6.79 15.83 8.14
C THR A 80 -7.27 16.58 9.40
N GLU A 81 -6.40 16.88 10.37
CA GLU A 81 -6.81 17.55 11.62
C GLU A 81 -6.48 19.04 11.62
N ASP A 82 -5.28 19.43 11.16
CA ASP A 82 -4.80 20.82 11.29
C ASP A 82 -4.99 21.67 10.02
N PHE A 83 -4.63 21.18 8.82
CA PHE A 83 -4.67 21.99 7.59
C PHE A 83 -6.02 21.95 6.87
N LEU A 84 -6.59 20.77 6.60
CA LEU A 84 -7.85 20.64 5.85
C LEU A 84 -9.05 21.11 6.66
N LYS A 85 -9.08 20.83 7.96
CA LYS A 85 -10.26 21.10 8.80
C LYS A 85 -10.45 22.58 9.17
N ASN A 86 -9.34 23.33 9.30
CA ASN A 86 -9.37 24.66 9.91
C ASN A 86 -9.14 25.85 8.95
N LYS A 87 -8.53 25.65 7.77
CA LYS A 87 -8.12 26.79 6.91
C LYS A 87 -8.50 26.67 5.42
N TYR A 88 -8.66 25.45 4.89
CA TYR A 88 -8.89 25.22 3.45
C TYR A 88 -9.86 24.05 3.17
N ALA A 89 -10.84 23.82 4.05
CA ALA A 89 -11.82 22.74 3.91
C ALA A 89 -12.50 22.73 2.52
N ASP A 90 -12.64 23.91 1.92
CA ASP A 90 -13.30 24.11 0.64
C ASP A 90 -12.37 24.13 -0.58
N ASP A 91 -11.04 23.99 -0.44
CA ASP A 91 -10.11 23.98 -1.60
C ASP A 91 -9.88 22.54 -2.13
N PRO A 92 -10.47 22.17 -3.30
CA PRO A 92 -10.34 20.83 -3.85
C PRO A 92 -8.89 20.50 -4.29
N ARG A 93 -8.05 21.51 -4.51
CA ARG A 93 -6.65 21.31 -4.94
C ARG A 93 -5.79 20.70 -3.86
N LEU A 94 -6.10 20.97 -2.59
CA LEU A 94 -5.32 20.47 -1.47
C LEU A 94 -5.40 18.94 -1.40
N TYR A 95 -6.62 18.37 -1.51
CA TYR A 95 -6.80 16.92 -1.59
C TYR A 95 -6.05 16.29 -2.78
N LYS A 96 -6.06 16.95 -3.95
CA LYS A 96 -5.32 16.50 -5.14
C LYS A 96 -3.81 16.45 -4.88
N ILE A 97 -3.24 17.53 -4.33
CA ILE A 97 -1.81 17.64 -4.03
C ILE A 97 -1.39 16.66 -2.93
N SER A 98 -2.16 16.54 -1.86
CA SER A 98 -1.88 15.61 -0.76
C SER A 98 -1.90 14.15 -1.24
N THR A 99 -2.87 13.78 -2.07
CA THR A 99 -2.95 12.43 -2.64
C THR A 99 -1.76 12.12 -3.55
N ILE A 100 -1.36 13.06 -4.40
CA ILE A 100 -0.16 12.94 -5.24
C ILE A 100 1.11 12.79 -4.39
N SER A 101 1.21 13.58 -3.31
CA SER A 101 2.38 13.56 -2.40
C SER A 101 2.51 12.22 -1.69
N VAL A 102 1.40 11.70 -1.14
CA VAL A 102 1.36 10.36 -0.54
C VAL A 102 1.74 9.30 -1.57
N GLN A 103 1.24 9.40 -2.80
CA GLN A 103 1.58 8.43 -3.84
C GLN A 103 3.08 8.43 -4.16
N ALA A 104 3.70 9.60 -4.23
CA ALA A 104 5.14 9.70 -4.41
C ALA A 104 5.92 9.06 -3.24
N ILE A 105 5.44 9.25 -2.01
CA ILE A 105 6.05 8.65 -0.81
C ILE A 105 5.94 7.13 -0.83
N LEU A 106 4.78 6.58 -1.23
CA LEU A 106 4.59 5.13 -1.38
C LEU A 106 5.58 4.54 -2.39
N ILE A 107 5.77 5.20 -3.54
CA ILE A 107 6.76 4.77 -4.55
C ILE A 107 8.17 4.77 -3.96
N ILE A 108 8.56 5.82 -3.23
CA ILE A 108 9.88 5.91 -2.60
C ILE A 108 10.06 4.78 -1.58
N TYR A 109 9.06 4.55 -0.73
CA TYR A 109 9.10 3.49 0.26
C TYR A 109 9.25 2.12 -0.38
N GLN A 110 8.46 1.85 -1.41
CA GLN A 110 8.52 0.64 -2.20
C GLN A 110 9.91 0.41 -2.82
N LEU A 111 10.56 1.45 -3.34
CA LEU A 111 11.94 1.36 -3.84
C LEU A 111 12.93 1.01 -2.73
N ILE A 112 12.85 1.70 -1.58
CA ILE A 112 13.71 1.43 -0.42
C ILE A 112 13.51 -0.01 0.07
N PHE A 113 12.27 -0.46 0.14
CA PHE A 113 11.89 -1.81 0.52
C PHE A 113 12.57 -2.84 -0.39
N PHE A 114 12.47 -2.68 -1.71
CA PHE A 114 13.04 -3.63 -2.64
C PHE A 114 14.57 -3.60 -2.71
N VAL A 115 15.19 -2.43 -2.63
CA VAL A 115 16.65 -2.30 -2.51
C VAL A 115 17.12 -2.99 -1.24
N THR A 116 16.41 -2.81 -0.13
CA THR A 116 16.73 -3.50 1.12
C THR A 116 16.64 -5.01 0.92
N LEU A 117 15.62 -5.52 0.22
CA LEU A 117 15.47 -6.95 -0.08
C LEU A 117 16.54 -7.52 -1.02
N GLU A 118 17.31 -6.68 -1.71
CA GLU A 118 18.28 -7.12 -2.70
C GLU A 118 19.39 -8.00 -2.10
N ASP A 119 19.82 -7.68 -0.88
CA ASP A 119 20.92 -8.34 -0.16
C ASP A 119 20.61 -9.79 0.27
N GLY A 120 19.41 -10.30 0.01
CA GLY A 120 18.98 -11.64 0.43
C GLY A 120 18.72 -11.69 1.94
N HIS A 121 17.45 -11.65 2.32
CA HIS A 121 17.06 -11.70 3.74
C HIS A 121 16.74 -13.12 4.20
N PHE A 122 16.86 -13.30 5.50
CA PHE A 122 16.41 -14.48 6.20
C PHE A 122 14.89 -14.48 6.30
N ILE A 123 14.26 -15.56 5.83
CA ILE A 123 12.81 -15.79 5.87
C ILE A 123 12.53 -16.94 6.82
N ASP A 124 11.94 -16.62 7.97
CA ASP A 124 11.62 -17.58 9.03
C ASP A 124 10.19 -18.14 8.95
N SER A 125 9.31 -17.45 8.23
CA SER A 125 7.87 -17.68 8.28
C SER A 125 7.32 -18.59 7.19
N LEU A 126 8.03 -18.77 6.08
CA LEU A 126 7.54 -19.49 4.89
C LEU A 126 8.61 -20.44 4.33
N TYR A 127 8.17 -21.60 3.82
CA TYR A 127 9.00 -22.42 2.93
C TYR A 127 9.20 -21.70 1.60
N LYS A 128 10.29 -22.00 0.87
CA LYS A 128 10.58 -21.35 -0.42
C LYS A 128 9.43 -21.42 -1.43
N ARG A 129 8.78 -22.57 -1.55
CA ARG A 129 7.62 -22.74 -2.46
C ARG A 129 6.41 -21.93 -2.01
N GLU A 130 6.18 -21.84 -0.70
CA GLU A 130 5.08 -21.05 -0.14
C GLU A 130 5.31 -19.56 -0.37
N PHE A 131 6.56 -19.12 -0.22
CA PHE A 131 6.97 -17.76 -0.52
C PHE A 131 6.69 -17.34 -1.97
N GLN A 132 6.96 -18.22 -2.94
CA GLN A 132 6.63 -17.98 -4.36
C GLN A 132 5.13 -17.76 -4.56
N ILE A 133 4.30 -18.58 -3.93
CA ILE A 133 2.84 -18.47 -4.00
C ILE A 133 2.38 -17.15 -3.36
N ALA A 134 2.92 -16.80 -2.20
CA ALA A 134 2.60 -15.55 -1.51
C ALA A 134 2.95 -14.31 -2.36
N MET A 135 4.10 -14.30 -3.03
CA MET A 135 4.48 -13.21 -3.92
C MET A 135 3.49 -13.01 -5.09
N ILE A 136 3.05 -14.09 -5.73
CA ILE A 136 2.03 -14.03 -6.77
C ILE A 136 0.72 -13.47 -6.20
N TRP A 137 0.34 -13.93 -5.00
CA TRP A 137 -0.87 -13.46 -4.32
C TRP A 137 -0.81 -11.95 -4.03
N TYR A 138 0.34 -11.43 -3.58
CA TYR A 138 0.50 -10.00 -3.32
C TYR A 138 0.32 -9.14 -4.58
N VAL A 139 0.74 -9.62 -5.75
CA VAL A 139 0.47 -8.92 -7.03
C VAL A 139 -1.03 -8.80 -7.28
N VAL A 140 -1.78 -9.88 -7.08
CA VAL A 140 -3.24 -9.88 -7.24
C VAL A 140 -3.89 -8.87 -6.30
N VAL A 141 -3.52 -8.90 -5.02
CA VAL A 141 -4.06 -8.01 -4.00
C VAL A 141 -3.74 -6.53 -4.30
N ILE A 142 -2.48 -6.21 -4.62
CA ILE A 142 -2.05 -4.84 -4.91
C ILE A 142 -2.72 -4.30 -6.17
N LEU A 143 -2.86 -5.10 -7.23
CA LEU A 143 -3.56 -4.69 -8.45
C LEU A 143 -5.04 -4.39 -8.16
N TRP A 144 -5.71 -5.27 -7.42
CA TRP A 144 -7.10 -5.10 -7.07
C TRP A 144 -7.32 -3.86 -6.20
N LEU A 145 -6.50 -3.68 -5.16
CA LEU A 145 -6.59 -2.53 -4.26
C LEU A 145 -6.31 -1.23 -5.00
N SER A 146 -5.28 -1.22 -5.84
CA SER A 146 -4.94 -0.08 -6.71
C SER A 146 -6.10 0.30 -7.60
N TYR A 147 -6.73 -0.68 -8.25
CA TYR A 147 -7.89 -0.42 -9.10
C TYR A 147 -9.07 0.16 -8.31
N TYR A 148 -9.45 -0.48 -7.20
CA TYR A 148 -10.60 -0.06 -6.41
C TYR A 148 -10.45 1.36 -5.86
N LEU A 149 -9.32 1.63 -5.18
CA LEU A 149 -9.11 2.92 -4.53
C LEU A 149 -8.81 4.05 -5.53
N SER A 150 -8.04 3.77 -6.59
CA SER A 150 -7.78 4.77 -7.62
C SER A 150 -9.07 5.20 -8.32
N ASN A 151 -9.97 4.27 -8.61
CA ASN A 151 -11.27 4.62 -9.20
C ASN A 151 -12.08 5.55 -8.29
N LYS A 152 -12.12 5.30 -6.97
CA LYS A 152 -12.78 6.21 -6.03
C LYS A 152 -12.15 7.61 -6.03
N LEU A 153 -10.83 7.68 -5.96
CA LEU A 153 -10.11 8.96 -5.99
C LEU A 153 -10.33 9.71 -7.32
N LEU A 154 -10.37 9.00 -8.45
CA LEU A 154 -10.65 9.59 -9.76
C LEU A 154 -12.07 10.13 -9.90
N ILE A 155 -13.04 9.53 -9.21
CA ILE A 155 -14.44 9.97 -9.27
C ILE A 155 -14.71 11.12 -8.29
N ARG A 156 -14.01 11.22 -7.17
CA ARG A 156 -14.35 12.17 -6.08
C ARG A 156 -13.29 13.22 -5.75
N ILE A 157 -12.01 12.96 -6.02
CA ILE A 157 -10.92 13.92 -5.76
C ILE A 157 -10.39 14.51 -7.07
N PHE A 158 -10.18 13.66 -8.08
CA PHE A 158 -9.70 14.04 -9.41
C PHE A 158 -10.81 14.03 -10.46
N GLU A 159 -11.96 14.60 -10.10
CA GLU A 159 -13.15 14.73 -10.96
C GLU A 159 -12.80 15.35 -12.32
N ASP A 160 -12.12 16.51 -12.27
CA ASP A 160 -11.68 17.24 -13.45
C ASP A 160 -10.60 16.49 -14.23
N LYS A 161 -10.64 16.56 -15.57
CA LYS A 161 -9.57 16.05 -16.44
C LYS A 161 -8.37 17.00 -16.50
N ASP A 162 -7.96 17.51 -15.34
CA ASP A 162 -6.88 18.47 -15.17
C ASP A 162 -5.49 17.81 -15.13
N ILE A 163 -4.45 18.62 -14.94
CA ILE A 163 -3.08 18.13 -14.87
C ILE A 163 -2.82 17.25 -13.64
N TYR A 164 -3.48 17.51 -12.52
CA TYR A 164 -3.32 16.74 -11.29
C TYR A 164 -3.81 15.30 -11.49
N ARG A 165 -4.96 15.12 -12.16
CA ARG A 165 -5.47 13.78 -12.51
C ARG A 165 -4.47 13.00 -13.37
N LYS A 166 -3.87 13.65 -14.37
CA LYS A 166 -2.87 13.01 -15.23
C LYS A 166 -1.64 12.58 -14.43
N ILE A 167 -1.12 13.46 -13.57
CA ILE A 167 0.02 13.17 -12.69
C ILE A 167 -0.30 11.98 -11.78
N PHE A 168 -1.46 11.97 -11.12
CA PHE A 168 -1.87 10.88 -10.24
C PHE A 168 -1.93 9.54 -10.98
N ILE A 169 -2.57 9.48 -12.16
CA ILE A 169 -2.64 8.26 -12.97
C ILE A 169 -1.24 7.79 -13.36
N THR A 170 -0.36 8.70 -13.80
CA THR A 170 1.03 8.36 -14.15
C THR A 170 1.78 7.76 -12.96
N LEU A 171 1.67 8.38 -11.77
CA LEU A 171 2.29 7.84 -10.56
C LEU A 171 1.72 6.48 -10.17
N GLN A 172 0.41 6.26 -10.32
CA GLN A 172 -0.20 4.96 -10.04
C GLN A 172 0.33 3.87 -10.97
N ILE A 173 0.47 4.18 -12.27
CA ILE A 173 1.04 3.24 -13.25
C ILE A 173 2.50 2.93 -12.88
N VAL A 174 3.29 3.95 -12.53
CA VAL A 174 4.69 3.76 -12.10
C VAL A 174 4.79 2.86 -10.87
N PHE A 175 3.96 3.11 -9.85
CA PHE A 175 3.89 2.29 -8.64
C PHE A 175 3.61 0.80 -8.95
N ILE A 176 2.63 0.54 -9.82
CA ILE A 176 2.27 -0.83 -10.23
C ILE A 176 3.41 -1.50 -11.01
N ILE A 177 4.02 -0.79 -11.96
CA ILE A 177 5.14 -1.33 -12.76
C ILE A 177 6.32 -1.69 -11.86
N ILE A 178 6.70 -0.80 -10.95
CA ILE A 178 7.76 -1.05 -9.96
C ILE A 178 7.41 -2.29 -9.14
N PHE A 179 6.16 -2.40 -8.65
CA PHE A 179 5.75 -3.53 -7.81
C PHE A 179 5.90 -4.87 -8.52
N ILE A 180 5.38 -4.95 -9.75
CA ILE A 180 5.40 -6.16 -10.55
C ILE A 180 6.83 -6.52 -10.93
N ALA A 181 7.62 -5.56 -11.42
CA ALA A 181 8.99 -5.79 -11.85
C ALA A 181 9.85 -6.35 -10.71
N PHE A 182 9.77 -5.75 -9.52
CA PHE A 182 10.50 -6.24 -8.37
C PHE A 182 9.97 -7.57 -7.84
N THR A 183 8.66 -7.81 -7.88
CA THR A 183 8.11 -9.13 -7.50
C THR A 183 8.65 -10.22 -8.42
N ILE A 184 8.69 -9.97 -9.74
CA ILE A 184 9.28 -10.89 -10.73
C ILE A 184 10.77 -11.11 -10.44
N TYR A 185 11.52 -10.04 -10.16
CA TYR A 185 12.94 -10.12 -9.83
C TYR A 185 13.19 -10.99 -8.59
N ASN A 186 12.41 -10.80 -7.52
CA ASN A 186 12.46 -11.61 -6.31
C ASN A 186 12.06 -13.07 -6.56
N TYR A 187 11.07 -13.30 -7.42
CA TYR A 187 10.62 -14.64 -7.78
C TYR A 187 11.69 -15.43 -8.54
N ILE A 188 12.37 -14.79 -9.50
CA ILE A 188 13.44 -15.41 -10.29
C ILE A 188 14.67 -15.66 -9.42
N ASN A 189 15.07 -14.66 -8.63
CA ASN A 189 16.27 -14.73 -7.80
C ASN A 189 16.00 -15.32 -6.40
N ILE A 190 14.98 -16.16 -6.27
CA ILE A 190 14.54 -16.68 -4.98
C ILE A 190 15.64 -17.39 -4.18
N ASN A 191 16.63 -17.98 -4.86
CA ASN A 191 17.75 -18.69 -4.24
C ASN A 191 18.65 -17.79 -3.38
N ARG A 192 18.55 -16.46 -3.51
CA ARG A 192 19.28 -15.50 -2.68
C ARG A 192 18.75 -15.41 -1.25
N PHE A 193 17.49 -15.79 -1.04
CA PHE A 193 16.86 -15.76 0.26
C PHE A 193 17.24 -17.01 1.04
N ASP A 194 17.42 -16.82 2.34
CA ASP A 194 17.70 -17.90 3.25
C ASP A 194 16.43 -18.34 3.98
N PHE A 195 15.90 -19.50 3.63
CA PHE A 195 14.64 -20.02 4.18
C PHE A 195 14.91 -20.93 5.38
N TYR A 196 14.55 -20.46 6.58
CA TYR A 196 14.74 -21.22 7.81
C TYR A 196 14.01 -22.56 7.81
N LEU A 197 12.75 -22.55 7.36
CA LEU A 197 11.90 -23.74 7.36
C LEU A 197 12.36 -24.81 6.37
N ASP A 198 13.06 -24.42 5.30
CA ASP A 198 13.64 -25.37 4.35
C ASP A 198 14.90 -26.07 4.90
N ARG A 199 15.49 -25.54 5.99
CA ARG A 199 16.66 -26.13 6.67
C ARG A 199 16.29 -27.11 7.80
N MET A 200 15.02 -27.11 8.22
CA MET A 200 14.48 -28.01 9.24
C MET A 200 13.98 -29.31 8.62
#